data_AF-A0A1V4DVI6-F1
#
_entry.id   AF-A0A1V4DVI6-F1
#
_cell.length_a   1.000
_cell.length_b   1.000
_cell.length_c   1.000
_cell.angle_alpha   90.00
_cell.angle_beta   90.00
_cell.angle_gamma   90.00
#
_symmetry.space_group_name_H-M   'P 1'
#
loop_
_entity.id
_entity.type
_entity.pdbx_description
1 polymer ?
#
loop_
_entity_poly.entity_id
_entity_poly.type
_entity_poly.pdbx_seq_one_letter_code
_entity_poly.pdbx_strand_id
1 'polypeptide(L)' 'MMNAELGEPKREYVGLIEIAGQPEIQLRLMASSLSEARAIVIEQYGEGHVISIWNEEDASRPR' A
#
# COMPACT_ATOMS: atom_id res chain seq x y z
N MET A 1 11.78 20.27 25.27
CA MET A 1 11.38 18.87 25.14
C MET A 1 11.27 18.60 23.65
N MET A 2 12.16 17.76 23.11
CA MET A 2 12.37 17.60 21.68
C MET A 2 11.30 16.72 21.02
N ASN A 3 10.82 17.21 19.87
CA ASN A 3 10.27 16.52 18.70
C ASN A 3 9.09 15.55 18.91
N ALA A 4 7.90 16.06 18.60
CA ALA A 4 6.82 15.22 18.12
C ALA A 4 7.36 14.35 16.98
N GLU A 5 7.36 13.04 17.19
CA GLU A 5 7.43 12.03 16.15
C GLU A 5 6.18 12.20 15.28
N LEU A 6 6.13 13.29 14.49
CA LEU A 6 5.16 13.48 13.42
C LEU A 6 5.55 12.50 12.33
N GLY A 7 5.38 11.20 12.61
CA GLY A 7 5.24 10.21 11.57
C GLY A 7 4.20 10.77 10.61
N GLU A 8 4.55 10.84 9.34
CA GLU A 8 3.65 11.32 8.30
C GLU A 8 2.26 10.68 8.49
N PRO A 9 1.18 11.44 8.31
CA PRO A 9 -0.16 10.93 8.55
C PRO A 9 -0.39 9.70 7.69
N LYS A 10 -0.54 8.53 8.34
CA LYS A 10 -0.79 7.27 7.66
C LYS A 10 -2.13 7.36 6.93
N ARG A 11 -2.11 6.94 5.67
CA ARG A 11 -3.30 6.83 4.82
C ARG A 11 -3.57 5.37 4.52
N GLU A 12 -4.83 5.08 4.22
CA GLU A 12 -5.19 3.76 3.72
C GLU A 12 -4.73 3.61 2.26
N TYR A 13 -4.05 2.51 2.00
CA TYR A 13 -3.68 2.07 0.68
C TYR A 13 -4.30 0.70 0.42
N VAL A 14 -4.90 0.57 -0.75
CA VAL A 14 -5.39 -0.71 -1.26
C VAL A 14 -4.37 -1.22 -2.25
N GLY A 15 -3.91 -2.43 -2.00
CA GLY A 15 -3.06 -3.19 -2.90
C GLY A 15 -3.85 -4.33 -3.52
N LEU A 16 -3.48 -4.68 -4.74
CA LEU A 16 -3.88 -5.92 -5.39
C LEU A 16 -2.61 -6.63 -5.87
N ILE A 17 -2.48 -7.89 -5.48
CA ILE A 17 -1.36 -8.75 -5.84
C ILE A 17 -1.89 -9.82 -6.79
N GLU A 18 -1.30 -9.88 -7.98
CA GLU A 18 -1.53 -10.96 -8.91
C GLU A 18 -0.32 -11.91 -8.87
N ILE A 19 -0.60 -13.16 -8.53
CA ILE A 19 0.37 -14.26 -8.53
C ILE A 19 -0.10 -15.27 -9.56
N ALA A 20 0.77 -15.61 -10.51
CA ALA A 20 0.42 -16.54 -11.59
C ALA A 20 -0.07 -17.88 -11.01
N GLY A 21 -1.30 -18.27 -11.36
CA GLY A 21 -1.92 -19.50 -10.88
C GLY A 21 -2.57 -19.41 -9.49
N GLN A 22 -2.64 -18.23 -8.89
CA GLN A 22 -3.38 -17.98 -7.66
C GLN A 22 -4.48 -16.93 -7.89
N PRO A 23 -5.56 -16.96 -7.11
CA PRO A 23 -6.53 -15.88 -7.12
C PRO A 23 -5.88 -14.55 -6.73
N GLU A 24 -6.42 -13.45 -7.25
CA GLU A 24 -6.01 -12.10 -6.86
C GLU A 24 -6.12 -11.92 -5.34
N ILE A 25 -5.08 -11.34 -4.75
CA ILE A 25 -5.06 -11.05 -3.32
C ILE A 25 -5.24 -9.55 -3.16
N GLN A 26 -6.42 -9.15 -2.67
CA GLN A 26 -6.67 -7.77 -2.25
C GLN A 26 -6.16 -7.57 -0.83
N LEU A 27 -5.44 -6.49 -0.61
CA LEU A 27 -4.91 -6.12 0.71
C LEU A 27 -5.22 -4.65 1.00
N ARG A 28 -5.36 -4.35 2.29
CA ARG A 28 -5.53 -2.98 2.80
C ARG A 28 -4.48 -2.75 3.86
N LEU A 29 -3.74 -1.67 3.75
CA LEU A 29 -2.67 -1.36 4.68
C LEU A 29 -2.58 0.15 4.93
N MET A 30 -2.10 0.49 6.13
CA MET A 30 -1.91 1.88 6.53
C MET A 30 -0.44 2.25 6.34
N ALA A 31 -0.17 3.19 5.44
CA ALA A 31 1.18 3.65 5.18
C ALA A 31 1.25 5.17 5.10
N SER A 32 2.41 5.70 5.44
CA SER A 32 2.77 7.11 5.34
C SER A 32 2.88 7.58 3.88
N SER A 33 3.21 6.66 2.98
CA SER A 33 3.52 6.92 1.57
C SER A 33 3.34 5.67 0.72
N LEU A 34 3.17 5.84 -0.60
CA LEU A 34 3.09 4.72 -1.55
C LEU A 34 4.35 3.84 -1.53
N SER A 35 5.53 4.44 -1.35
CA SER A 35 6.79 3.70 -1.23
C SER A 35 6.85 2.83 0.02
N GLU A 36 6.35 3.34 1.16
CA GLU A 36 6.24 2.58 2.40
C GLU A 36 5.22 1.44 2.24
N ALA A 37 4.07 1.73 1.62
CA ALA A 37 3.08 0.72 1.29
C ALA A 37 3.68 -0.39 0.44
N ARG A 38 4.42 -0.04 -0.62
CA ARG A 38 5.09 -0.99 -1.50
C ARG A 38 6.14 -1.82 -0.75
N ALA A 39 6.92 -1.22 0.14
CA ALA A 39 7.90 -1.93 0.96
C ALA A 39 7.22 -2.99 1.85
N ILE A 40 6.14 -2.62 2.55
CA ILE A 40 5.35 -3.53 3.40
C ILE A 40 4.79 -4.71 2.58
N VAL A 41 4.33 -4.45 1.36
CA VAL A 41 3.81 -5.51 0.47
C VAL A 41 4.92 -6.43 -0.01
N ILE A 42 6.06 -5.88 -0.40
CA ILE A 42 7.23 -6.65 -0.81
C ILE A 42 7.75 -7.51 0.34
N GLU A 43 7.81 -6.98 1.56
CA GLU A 43 8.27 -7.74 2.73
C GLU A 43 7.33 -8.92 3.05
N GLN A 44 6.02 -8.76 2.87
CA GLN A 44 5.05 -9.81 3.19
C GLN A 44 4.88 -10.85 2.08
N TYR A 45 4.97 -10.46 0.81
CA TYR A 45 4.64 -11.31 -0.34
C TYR A 45 5.82 -11.61 -1.26
N GLY A 46 6.95 -10.91 -1.13
CA GLY A 46 8.15 -11.09 -1.95
C GLY A 46 8.22 -10.17 -3.17
N GLU A 47 9.45 -9.92 -3.65
CA GLU A 47 9.69 -9.21 -4.92
C GLU A 47 9.38 -10.14 -6.11
N GLY A 48 8.52 -9.68 -7.06
CA GLY A 48 8.24 -10.41 -8.31
C GLY A 48 6.76 -10.51 -8.70
N HIS A 49 5.85 -10.05 -7.84
CA HIS A 49 4.42 -10.01 -8.14
C HIS A 49 3.99 -8.70 -8.79
N VAL A 50 2.94 -8.75 -9.62
CA VAL A 50 2.30 -7.53 -10.13
C VAL A 50 1.53 -6.92 -8.96
N ILE A 51 2.04 -5.81 -8.45
CA ILE A 51 1.53 -5.12 -7.27
C ILE A 51 0.96 -3.78 -7.73
N SER A 52 -0.36 -3.68 -7.78
CA SER A 52 -1.05 -2.40 -8.00
C SER A 52 -1.46 -1.84 -6.65
N ILE A 53 -0.87 -0.72 -6.23
CA ILE A 53 -1.24 -0.05 -4.98
C ILE A 53 -1.76 1.35 -5.31
N TRP A 54 -2.94 1.68 -4.80
CA TRP A 54 -3.54 3.00 -4.93
C TRP A 54 -4.16 3.44 -3.61
N ASN A 55 -4.42 4.74 -3.49
CA ASN A 55 -5.12 5.30 -2.36
C ASN A 55 -6.63 5.37 -2.70
N GLU A 56 -7.49 4.85 -1.81
CA GLU A 56 -8.95 4.84 -2.07
C GLU A 56 -9.55 6.24 -2.13
N GLU A 57 -9.01 7.22 -1.40
CA GLU A 57 -9.47 8.61 -1.45
C GLU A 57 -9.19 9.26 -2.82
N ASP A 58 -8.10 8.86 -3.47
CA ASP A 58 -7.73 9.33 -4.82
C ASP A 58 -8.58 8.63 -5.90
N ALA A 59 -8.87 7.32 -5.73
CA ALA A 59 -9.66 6.54 -6.66
C ALA A 59 -11.17 6.88 -6.65
N SER A 60 -11.71 7.33 -5.52
CA SER A 60 -13.12 7.75 -5.38
C SER A 60 -13.42 9.15 -5.92
N ARG A 61 -12.42 9.89 -6.41
CA ARG A 61 -12.65 11.15 -7.13
C ARG A 61 -12.65 10.88 -8.64
N PRO A 62 -13.84 10.71 -9.27
CA PRO A 62 -13.91 10.83 -10.72
C PRO A 62 -13.45 12.25 -11.08
N ARG A 63 -12.46 12.35 -11.98
CA ARG A 63 -12.04 13.62 -12.59
C ARG A 63 -13.15 14.20 -13.44
#